data_AF-A0A932SIT7-F1
#
_entry.id   AF-A0A932SIT7-F1
#
_cell.length_a   1.000
_cell.length_b   1.000
_cell.length_c   1.000
_cell.angle_alpha   90.00
_cell.angle_beta   90.00
_cell.angle_gamma   90.00
#
_symmetry.space_group_name_H-M   'P 1'
#
loop_
_entity.id
_entity.type
_entity.pdbx_description
1 polymer ?
#
loop_
_entity_poly.entity_id
_entity_poly.type
_entity_poly.pdbx_seq_one_letter_code
_entity_poly.pdbx_strand_id
1 'polypeptide(L)'
;YSLNRAQFVAAGRTLVNAELNKHRLSPLDPDLTLLRAYDGRILSFADREDILMKIGQGSEKPASLLLNLDKLRLPSIANAPLKAPRTRRRDDRIVEMEDGVPMPYRFAKCCKPQEKDHPDLLGFITRTGDVSLHVKACRMVKNANPERRVGVRWGRNES
;
A
#
# COMPACT_ATOMS: atom_id res chain seq x y z
N TYR A 1 -17.15 -26.27 -5.40
CA TYR A 1 -16.36 -25.04 -5.24
C TYR A 1 -15.99 -24.74 -3.77
N SER A 2 -15.83 -25.76 -2.91
CA SER A 2 -15.70 -25.57 -1.45
C SER A 2 -14.31 -25.89 -0.88
N LEU A 3 -13.47 -26.63 -1.62
CA LEU A 3 -12.15 -27.09 -1.15
C LEU A 3 -11.10 -25.97 -1.04
N ASN A 4 -11.20 -24.95 -1.90
CA ASN A 4 -10.22 -23.86 -1.92
C ASN A 4 -10.48 -22.80 -0.83
N ARG A 5 -11.73 -22.67 -0.35
CA ARG A 5 -12.10 -21.64 0.63
C ARG A 5 -11.35 -21.83 1.94
N ALA A 6 -11.41 -23.01 2.53
CA ALA A 6 -10.74 -23.31 3.79
C ALA A 6 -9.21 -23.12 3.70
N GLN A 7 -8.61 -23.51 2.58
CA GLN A 7 -7.18 -23.32 2.32
C GLN A 7 -6.81 -21.84 2.25
N PHE A 8 -7.59 -21.03 1.52
CA PHE A 8 -7.35 -19.60 1.43
C PHE A 8 -7.59 -18.88 2.76
N VAL A 9 -8.59 -19.28 3.54
CA VAL A 9 -8.81 -18.74 4.90
C VAL A 9 -7.61 -19.04 5.81
N ALA A 10 -7.11 -20.28 5.79
CA ALA A 10 -5.94 -20.68 6.60
C ALA A 10 -4.66 -19.95 6.17
N ALA A 11 -4.44 -19.80 4.85
CA ALA A 11 -3.34 -19.03 4.30
C ALA A 11 -3.43 -17.55 4.71
N GLY A 12 -4.61 -16.95 4.58
CA GLY A 12 -4.89 -15.58 5.01
C GLY A 12 -4.64 -15.37 6.50
N ARG A 13 -5.11 -16.29 7.35
CA ARG A 13 -4.86 -16.27 8.80
C ARG A 13 -3.36 -16.26 9.11
N THR A 14 -2.59 -17.10 8.44
CA THR A 14 -1.12 -17.16 8.59
C THR A 14 -0.46 -15.84 8.21
N LEU A 15 -0.87 -15.25 7.08
CA LEU A 15 -0.34 -13.97 6.61
C LEU A 15 -0.68 -12.81 7.56
N VAL A 16 -1.92 -12.77 8.08
CA VAL A 16 -2.34 -11.74 9.04
C VAL A 16 -1.60 -11.89 10.36
N ASN A 17 -1.45 -13.11 10.88
CA ASN A 17 -0.67 -13.36 12.10
C ASN A 17 0.81 -12.98 11.94
N ALA A 18 1.41 -13.26 10.77
CA ALA A 18 2.77 -12.84 10.47
C ALA A 18 2.90 -11.31 10.46
N GLU A 19 1.90 -10.60 9.92
CA GLU A 19 1.88 -9.15 9.94
C GLU A 19 1.66 -8.59 11.36
N LEU A 20 0.71 -9.12 12.13
CA LEU A 20 0.50 -8.77 13.55
C LEU A 20 1.79 -8.92 14.37
N ASN A 21 2.51 -10.03 14.17
CA ASN A 21 3.76 -10.29 14.86
C ASN A 21 4.85 -9.24 14.55
N LYS A 22 4.93 -8.73 13.32
CA LYS A 22 5.88 -7.64 12.96
C LYS A 22 5.61 -6.37 13.77
N HIS A 23 4.37 -6.14 14.16
CA HIS A 23 3.95 -5.00 14.99
C HIS A 23 3.83 -5.36 16.48
N ARG A 24 4.32 -6.55 16.89
CA ARG A 24 4.26 -7.08 18.27
C ARG A 24 2.82 -7.21 18.81
N LEU A 25 1.87 -7.45 17.93
CA LEU A 25 0.47 -7.70 18.28
C LEU A 25 0.21 -9.20 18.44
N SER A 26 -0.74 -9.52 19.31
CA SER A 26 -1.19 -10.89 19.52
C SER A 26 -1.78 -11.48 18.22
N PRO A 27 -1.60 -12.79 17.98
CA PRO A 27 -2.22 -13.45 16.83
C PRO A 27 -3.75 -13.43 16.94
N LEU A 28 -4.42 -13.60 15.80
CA LEU A 28 -5.87 -13.79 15.74
C LEU A 28 -6.29 -14.98 16.61
N ASP A 29 -7.36 -14.78 17.37
CA ASP A 29 -8.06 -15.84 18.10
C ASP A 29 -8.95 -16.66 17.15
N PRO A 30 -9.49 -17.82 17.58
CA PRO A 30 -10.39 -18.62 16.74
C PRO A 30 -11.65 -17.85 16.31
N ASP A 31 -12.15 -16.96 17.17
CA ASP A 31 -13.37 -16.17 16.95
C ASP A 31 -13.18 -14.95 16.04
N LEU A 32 -11.94 -14.68 15.63
CA LEU A 32 -11.54 -13.52 14.83
C LEU A 32 -12.02 -12.20 15.47
N THR A 33 -11.95 -12.10 16.80
CA THR A 33 -12.53 -10.98 17.56
C THR A 33 -11.96 -9.64 17.14
N LEU A 34 -10.68 -9.61 16.78
CA LEU A 34 -10.02 -8.40 16.25
C LEU A 34 -10.66 -7.89 14.95
N LEU A 35 -11.30 -8.76 14.16
CA LEU A 35 -12.00 -8.41 12.92
C LEU A 35 -13.50 -8.16 13.14
N ARG A 36 -14.01 -8.26 14.36
CA ARG A 36 -15.43 -8.05 14.67
C ARG A 36 -15.89 -6.66 14.31
N ALA A 37 -15.06 -5.66 14.53
CA ALA A 37 -15.29 -4.29 14.08
C ALA A 37 -14.25 -3.97 13.01
N TYR A 38 -14.71 -3.70 11.80
CA TYR A 38 -13.85 -3.39 10.67
C TYR A 38 -14.52 -2.31 9.81
N ASP A 39 -13.77 -1.23 9.51
CA ASP A 39 -14.25 -0.10 8.70
C ASP A 39 -15.59 0.51 9.18
N GLY A 40 -15.74 0.63 10.51
CA GLY A 40 -16.96 1.17 11.14
C GLY A 40 -18.18 0.23 11.11
N ARG A 41 -18.02 -1.01 10.66
CA ARG A 41 -19.10 -2.02 10.61
C ARG A 41 -18.82 -3.15 11.58
N ILE A 42 -19.90 -3.74 12.11
CA ILE A 42 -19.83 -4.99 12.87
C ILE A 42 -19.95 -6.15 11.89
N LEU A 43 -18.90 -6.95 11.79
CA LEU A 43 -18.83 -8.08 10.87
C LEU A 43 -19.33 -9.38 11.50
N SER A 44 -20.08 -10.16 10.73
CA SER A 44 -20.41 -11.55 11.08
C SER A 44 -19.15 -12.42 11.02
N PHE A 45 -19.20 -13.63 11.57
CA PHE A 45 -18.06 -14.55 11.50
C PHE A 45 -17.71 -14.91 10.05
N ALA A 46 -18.72 -15.13 9.19
CA ALA A 46 -18.53 -15.42 7.77
C ALA A 46 -17.84 -14.27 7.02
N ASP A 47 -18.18 -13.01 7.34
CA ASP A 47 -17.52 -11.84 6.76
C ASP A 47 -16.04 -11.74 7.17
N ARG A 48 -15.73 -12.09 8.42
CA ARG A 48 -14.35 -12.12 8.92
C ARG A 48 -13.54 -13.18 8.18
N GLU A 49 -14.11 -14.36 7.95
CA GLU A 49 -13.49 -15.41 7.15
C GLU A 49 -13.33 -14.99 5.68
N ASP A 50 -14.29 -14.28 5.11
CA ASP A 50 -14.19 -13.75 3.75
C ASP A 50 -13.00 -12.80 3.58
N ILE A 51 -12.73 -11.96 4.59
CA ILE A 51 -11.56 -11.09 4.56
C ILE A 51 -10.27 -11.92 4.58
N LEU A 52 -10.18 -12.93 5.44
CA LEU A 52 -9.03 -13.84 5.45
C LEU A 52 -8.88 -14.58 4.12
N MET A 53 -9.98 -15.02 3.52
CA MET A 53 -9.98 -15.65 2.21
C MET A 53 -9.41 -14.72 1.13
N LYS A 54 -9.87 -13.46 1.07
CA LYS A 54 -9.35 -12.46 0.11
C LYS A 54 -7.86 -12.19 0.28
N ILE A 55 -7.38 -12.20 1.52
CA ILE A 55 -5.95 -12.07 1.82
C ILE A 55 -5.18 -13.32 1.39
N GLY A 56 -5.70 -14.51 1.68
CA GLY A 56 -5.09 -15.77 1.24
C GLY A 56 -5.02 -15.93 -0.27
N GLN A 57 -5.98 -15.33 -1.00
CA GLN A 57 -5.97 -15.26 -2.47
C GLN A 57 -5.03 -14.17 -3.01
N GLY A 58 -4.53 -13.27 -2.16
CA GLY A 58 -3.71 -12.13 -2.56
C GLY A 58 -4.48 -10.94 -3.15
N SER A 59 -5.81 -10.98 -3.14
CA SER A 59 -6.67 -9.86 -3.58
C SER A 59 -6.61 -8.68 -2.61
N GLU A 60 -6.30 -8.93 -1.33
CA GLU A 60 -6.05 -7.90 -0.32
C GLU A 60 -4.73 -8.13 0.41
N LYS A 61 -4.12 -7.05 0.93
CA LYS A 61 -2.85 -7.13 1.67
C LYS A 61 -3.12 -7.18 3.18
N PRO A 62 -2.39 -8.00 3.95
CA PRO A 62 -2.51 -8.03 5.42
C PRO A 62 -2.32 -6.66 6.09
N ALA A 63 -1.40 -5.85 5.56
CA ALA A 63 -1.14 -4.51 6.10
C ALA A 63 -2.34 -3.54 5.98
N SER A 64 -3.27 -3.77 5.04
CA SER A 64 -4.48 -2.96 4.90
C SER A 64 -5.44 -3.16 6.08
N LEU A 65 -5.46 -4.35 6.68
CA LEU A 65 -6.27 -4.62 7.87
C LEU A 65 -5.83 -3.74 9.05
N LEU A 66 -4.53 -3.71 9.33
CA LEU A 66 -3.97 -2.98 10.47
C LEU A 66 -4.30 -1.48 10.41
N LEU A 67 -4.21 -0.87 9.22
CA LEU A 67 -4.54 0.54 9.04
C LEU A 67 -6.01 0.85 9.40
N ASN A 68 -6.92 -0.09 9.16
CA ASN A 68 -8.34 0.06 9.48
C ASN A 68 -8.64 -0.30 10.94
N LEU A 69 -7.90 -1.22 11.55
CA LEU A 69 -7.97 -1.50 12.99
C LEU A 69 -7.46 -0.32 13.83
N ASP A 70 -6.41 0.37 13.38
CA ASP A 70 -5.88 1.58 14.03
C ASP A 70 -6.92 2.72 14.07
N LYS A 71 -7.74 2.85 13.03
CA LYS A 71 -8.85 3.83 13.00
C LYS A 71 -9.94 3.53 14.04
N LEU A 72 -10.07 2.28 14.47
CA LEU A 72 -11.10 1.81 15.39
C LEU A 72 -10.71 1.84 16.87
N ARG A 73 -9.48 2.30 17.22
CA ARG A 73 -8.96 2.38 18.60
C ARG A 73 -9.37 1.17 19.46
N LEU A 74 -8.71 0.04 19.22
CA LEU A 74 -8.74 -1.09 20.16
C LEU A 74 -8.15 -0.64 21.53
N PRO A 75 -8.85 -0.84 22.66
CA PRO A 75 -8.40 -0.39 23.99
C PRO A 75 -7.16 -1.11 24.58
N SER A 76 -6.45 -1.95 23.82
CA SER A 76 -5.31 -2.75 24.35
C SER A 76 -3.96 -2.45 23.68
N ILE A 77 -3.84 -1.32 22.98
CA ILE A 77 -2.56 -0.89 22.38
C ILE A 77 -1.92 0.17 23.29
N ALA A 78 -1.60 -0.23 24.52
CA ALA A 78 -0.70 0.53 25.37
C ALA A 78 0.64 -0.20 25.42
N ASN A 79 1.71 0.52 25.07
CA ASN A 79 3.13 0.13 25.17
C ASN A 79 3.75 -0.62 23.98
N ALA A 80 3.74 0.04 22.83
CA ALA A 80 4.98 0.16 22.06
C ALA A 80 4.99 1.54 21.39
N PRO A 81 6.12 2.27 21.36
CA PRO A 81 6.22 3.45 20.52
C PRO A 81 6.23 2.96 19.07
N LEU A 82 5.03 2.86 18.51
CA LEU A 82 4.83 2.73 17.08
C LEU A 82 5.44 4.00 16.49
N LYS A 83 6.55 3.87 15.76
CA LYS A 83 6.91 4.87 14.75
C LYS A 83 5.66 4.98 13.89
N ALA A 84 4.94 6.08 14.06
CA ALA A 84 3.73 6.36 13.33
C ALA A 84 3.99 5.96 11.86
N PRO A 85 3.13 5.12 11.24
CA PRO A 85 3.17 5.05 9.80
C PRO A 85 2.92 6.48 9.39
N ARG A 86 3.96 7.16 8.86
CA ARG A 86 3.82 8.47 8.26
C ARG A 86 2.62 8.31 7.38
N THR A 87 1.52 8.95 7.77
CA THR A 87 0.37 9.15 6.92
C THR A 87 1.01 9.61 5.63
N ARG A 88 1.03 8.75 4.60
CA ARG A 88 1.28 9.26 3.27
C ARG A 88 0.07 10.16 3.09
N ARG A 89 0.24 11.45 3.42
CA ARG A 89 -0.40 12.50 2.67
C ARG A 89 -0.30 11.97 1.25
N ARG A 90 -1.44 11.67 0.63
CA ARG A 90 -1.50 11.81 -0.81
C ARG A 90 -1.03 13.24 -0.99
N ASP A 91 0.25 13.37 -1.31
CA ASP A 91 0.76 14.59 -1.83
C ASP A 91 0.02 14.65 -3.15
N ASP A 92 -1.10 15.37 -3.18
CA ASP A 92 -1.92 15.64 -4.37
C ASP A 92 -1.13 16.53 -5.35
N ARG A 93 0.19 16.32 -5.42
CA ARG A 93 1.05 16.84 -6.46
C ARG A 93 0.75 16.03 -7.69
N ILE A 94 -0.15 16.56 -8.50
CA ILE A 94 -0.46 16.08 -9.84
C ILE A 94 0.85 16.07 -10.62
N VAL A 95 1.11 14.98 -11.34
CA VAL A 95 2.23 14.88 -12.27
C VAL A 95 1.67 14.67 -13.65
N GLU A 96 2.10 15.51 -14.59
CA GLU A 96 1.67 15.50 -15.98
C GLU A 96 2.79 14.96 -16.85
N MET A 97 2.43 14.10 -17.79
CA MET A 97 3.33 13.65 -18.85
C MET A 97 3.49 14.78 -19.87
N GLU A 98 4.69 15.00 -20.39
CA GLU A 98 4.94 16.06 -21.38
C GLU A 98 4.14 15.82 -22.67
N ASP A 99 3.90 14.57 -23.03
CA ASP A 99 3.11 14.18 -24.20
C ASP A 99 1.59 14.38 -24.00
N GLY A 100 1.17 14.86 -22.82
CA GLY A 100 -0.24 15.11 -22.48
C GLY A 100 -1.09 13.85 -22.26
N VAL A 101 -0.55 12.66 -22.50
CA VAL A 101 -1.25 11.39 -22.29
C VAL A 101 -1.24 11.02 -20.81
N PRO A 102 -2.41 10.89 -20.15
CA PRO A 102 -2.46 10.48 -18.75
C PRO A 102 -2.01 9.02 -18.64
N MET A 103 -0.97 8.78 -17.85
CA MET A 103 -0.46 7.44 -17.57
C MET A 103 -0.43 7.17 -16.06
N PRO A 104 -0.75 5.95 -15.61
CA PRO A 104 -0.63 5.58 -14.22
C PRO A 104 0.83 5.72 -13.77
N TYR A 105 1.04 6.38 -12.63
CA TYR A 105 2.37 6.64 -12.12
C TYR A 105 2.53 6.33 -10.63
N ARG A 106 3.79 6.14 -10.22
CA ARG A 106 4.19 5.96 -8.82
C ARG A 106 5.54 6.61 -8.55
N PHE A 107 5.72 7.16 -7.35
CA PHE A 107 7.02 7.69 -6.95
C PHE A 107 8.01 6.58 -6.59
N ALA A 108 9.24 6.69 -7.11
CA ALA A 108 10.29 5.72 -6.86
C ALA A 108 10.81 5.80 -5.41
N LYS A 109 10.96 4.65 -4.77
CA LYS A 109 11.48 4.54 -3.41
C LYS A 109 12.99 4.86 -3.30
N CYS A 110 13.74 4.79 -4.39
CA CYS A 110 15.20 4.92 -4.39
C CYS A 110 15.70 6.37 -4.26
N CYS A 111 15.00 7.33 -4.85
CA CYS A 111 15.35 8.76 -4.80
C CYS A 111 14.28 9.63 -4.14
N LYS A 112 13.09 9.06 -3.87
CA LYS A 112 11.99 9.69 -3.14
C LYS A 112 11.71 11.12 -3.61
N PRO A 113 11.39 11.29 -4.91
CA PRO A 113 11.18 12.61 -5.52
C PRO A 113 10.13 13.48 -4.82
N GLN A 114 9.21 12.87 -4.07
CA GLN A 114 8.16 13.54 -3.31
C GLN A 114 8.60 14.10 -1.95
N GLU A 115 9.74 13.66 -1.39
CA GLU A 115 10.18 14.10 -0.04
C GLU A 115 11.00 15.41 -0.09
N LYS A 116 11.24 15.96 -1.27
CA LYS A 116 12.06 17.15 -1.51
C LYS A 116 11.43 17.95 -2.65
N ASP A 117 11.43 19.28 -2.59
CA ASP A 117 10.97 20.15 -3.69
C ASP A 117 11.96 20.09 -4.87
N HIS A 118 12.05 18.93 -5.51
CA HIS A 118 12.89 18.72 -6.68
C HIS A 118 12.14 19.21 -7.92
N PRO A 119 12.64 20.24 -8.62
CA PRO A 119 12.01 20.71 -9.85
C PRO A 119 12.14 19.70 -10.99
N ASP A 120 13.16 18.84 -10.93
CA ASP A 120 13.59 17.98 -12.04
C ASP A 120 13.18 16.52 -11.86
N LEU A 121 11.98 16.20 -12.33
CA LEU A 121 11.48 14.82 -12.44
C LEU A 121 11.87 14.18 -13.78
N LEU A 122 11.87 12.85 -13.77
CA LEU A 122 12.03 11.97 -14.93
C LEU A 122 11.08 10.78 -14.76
N GLY A 123 10.26 10.50 -15.76
CA GLY A 123 9.44 9.30 -15.79
C GLY A 123 10.18 8.14 -16.45
N PHE A 124 9.98 6.93 -15.94
CA PHE A 124 10.53 5.71 -16.51
C PHE A 124 9.45 4.64 -16.62
N ILE A 125 9.20 4.18 -17.85
CA ILE A 125 8.19 3.17 -18.14
C ILE A 125 8.67 1.82 -17.62
N THR A 126 7.93 1.27 -16.65
CA THR A 126 8.21 -0.04 -16.09
C THR A 126 7.69 -1.15 -17.00
N ARG A 127 8.08 -2.41 -16.72
CA ARG A 127 7.62 -3.57 -17.52
C ARG A 127 6.11 -3.79 -17.47
N THR A 128 5.43 -3.30 -16.43
CA THR A 128 3.96 -3.38 -16.31
C THR A 128 3.23 -2.26 -17.04
N GLY A 129 3.94 -1.32 -17.67
CA GLY A 129 3.36 -0.19 -18.39
C GLY A 129 3.18 1.07 -17.53
N ASP A 130 3.30 0.97 -16.21
CA ASP A 130 3.21 2.14 -15.33
C ASP A 130 4.50 2.98 -15.36
N VAL A 131 4.36 4.28 -15.11
CA VAL A 131 5.48 5.22 -15.02
C VAL A 131 6.01 5.28 -13.58
N SER A 132 7.28 4.94 -13.42
CA SER A 132 8.02 5.18 -12.17
C SER A 132 8.65 6.57 -12.23
N LEU A 133 8.32 7.44 -11.28
CA LEU A 133 8.85 8.80 -11.20
C LEU A 133 10.15 8.81 -10.40
N HIS A 134 11.21 9.34 -11.00
CA HIS A 134 12.52 9.51 -10.42
C HIS A 134 12.95 10.99 -10.48
N VAL A 135 13.94 11.36 -9.68
CA VAL A 135 14.69 12.61 -9.93
C VAL A 135 15.64 12.41 -11.11
N LYS A 136 15.90 13.44 -11.92
CA LYS A 136 16.81 13.35 -13.08
C LYS A 136 18.21 12.80 -12.70
N ALA A 137 18.70 13.14 -11.51
CA ALA A 137 19.99 12.67 -10.99
C ALA A 137 19.98 11.24 -10.40
N CYS A 138 18.89 10.47 -10.57
CA CYS A 138 18.79 9.14 -9.98
C CYS A 138 19.77 8.14 -10.61
N ARG A 139 20.71 7.61 -9.81
CA ARG A 139 21.71 6.62 -10.25
C ARG A 139 21.10 5.36 -10.86
N MET A 140 19.92 4.93 -10.37
CA MET A 140 19.25 3.72 -10.86
C MET A 140 18.75 3.85 -12.30
N VAL A 141 18.26 5.05 -12.67
CA VAL A 141 17.73 5.28 -14.02
C VAL A 141 18.80 5.81 -14.95
N LYS A 142 19.88 6.41 -14.43
CA LYS A 142 21.00 6.90 -15.24
C LYS A 142 21.53 5.84 -16.22
N ASN A 143 21.63 4.59 -15.78
CA ASN A 143 22.14 3.46 -16.57
C ASN A 143 21.04 2.61 -17.22
N ALA A 144 19.76 2.99 -17.08
CA ALA A 144 18.64 2.25 -17.66
C ALA A 144 18.39 2.67 -19.12
N ASN A 145 17.69 1.80 -19.88
CA ASN A 145 17.38 2.02 -21.29
C ASN A 145 16.76 3.42 -21.51
N PRO A 146 17.41 4.32 -22.29
CA PRO A 146 16.93 5.67 -22.53
C PRO A 146 15.59 5.73 -23.27
N GLU A 147 15.25 4.74 -24.09
CA GLU A 147 13.98 4.70 -24.85
C GLU A 147 12.75 4.59 -23.95
N ARG A 148 12.93 4.14 -22.71
CA ARG A 148 11.85 3.98 -21.73
C ARG A 148 11.67 5.20 -20.84
N ARG A 149 12.39 6.30 -21.14
CA ARG A 149 12.27 7.56 -20.42
C ARG A 149 11.15 8.38 -21.03
N VAL A 150 10.35 8.98 -20.16
CA VAL A 150 9.28 9.89 -20.54
C VAL A 150 9.45 11.23 -19.82
N GLY A 151 9.17 12.30 -20.55
CA GLY A 151 9.11 13.64 -20.02
C GLY A 151 7.96 13.78 -19.04
N VAL A 152 8.25 14.31 -17.85
CA VAL A 152 7.25 14.50 -16.80
C VAL A 152 7.50 15.82 -16.10
N ARG A 153 6.41 16.50 -15.73
CA ARG A 153 6.46 17.74 -14.97
C ARG A 153 5.45 17.71 -13.83
N TRP A 154 5.72 18.51 -12.81
CA TRP A 154 4.71 18.79 -11.79
C TRP A 154 3.53 19.53 -12.46
N GLY A 155 2.32 19.02 -12.26
CA GLY A 155 1.09 19.68 -12.64
C GLY A 155 0.88 20.91 -11.75
N ARG A 156 0.30 21.96 -12.33
CA ARG A 156 -0.10 23.13 -11.55
C ARG A 156 -1.41 22.80 -10.86
N ASN A 157 -1.46 23.01 -9.55
CA ASN A 157 -2.72 22.94 -8.82
C ASN A 157 -3.52 24.20 -9.20
N GLU A 158 -4.36 24.12 -10.22
CA GLU A 158 -5.32 25.19 -10.50
C GLU A 158 -6.29 25.25 -9.31
N SER A 159 -6.33 26.43 -8.68
CA SER A 159 -7.11 26.72 -7.47
C SER A 159 -8.58 26.93 -7.76
#